data_AF-A0A554X1D7-F1
#
_entry.id   AF-A0A554X1D7-F1
#
_cell.length_a   1.000
_cell.length_b   1.000
_cell.length_c   1.000
_cell.angle_alpha   90.00
_cell.angle_beta   90.00
_cell.angle_gamma   90.00
#
_symmetry.space_group_name_H-M   'P 1'
#
loop_
_entity.id
_entity.type
_entity.pdbx_description
1 polymer ?
#
loop_
_entity_poly.entity_id
_entity_poly.type
_entity_poly.pdbx_seq_one_letter_code
_entity_poly.pdbx_strand_id
1 'polypeptide(L)' 'MDNAVEAIELHLEGLTEDGSDVPQPKPLSAHTVNPDYAGGVWALGEVDTTRFDGKAETA' A
#
# COMPACT_ATOMS: atom_id res chain seq x y z
N MET A 1 0.35 -13.00 -8.54
CA MET A 1 0.60 -11.65 -7.97
C MET A 1 -0.25 -11.42 -6.73
N ASP A 2 -1.29 -12.23 -6.59
CA ASP A 2 -2.28 -12.29 -5.51
C ASP A 2 -1.62 -12.21 -4.12
N ASN A 3 -0.63 -13.06 -3.84
CA ASN A 3 0.09 -13.02 -2.55
C ASN A 3 0.66 -11.65 -2.17
N ALA A 4 1.12 -10.85 -3.15
CA ALA A 4 1.67 -9.53 -2.88
C ALA A 4 0.56 -8.50 -2.61
N VAL A 5 -0.57 -8.62 -3.32
CA VAL A 5 -1.77 -7.80 -3.11
C VAL A 5 -2.39 -8.12 -1.75
N GLU A 6 -2.61 -9.39 -1.44
CA GLU A 6 -3.15 -9.86 -0.15
C GLU A 6 -2.28 -9.42 1.03
N ALA A 7 -0.95 -9.47 0.88
CA ALA A 7 -0.04 -8.99 1.91
C ALA A 7 -0.12 -7.47 2.12
N ILE A 8 -0.35 -6.69 1.05
CA ILE A 8 -0.58 -5.26 1.16
C ILE A 8 -1.91 -5.00 1.88
N GLU A 9 -2.99 -5.66 1.47
CA GLU A 9 -4.31 -5.52 2.11
C GLU A 9 -4.26 -5.83 3.61
N LEU A 10 -3.69 -6.99 3.98
CA LEU A 10 -3.51 -7.39 5.38
C LEU A 10 -2.73 -6.35 6.19
N HIS A 11 -1.70 -5.73 5.59
CA HIS A 11 -0.94 -4.69 6.26
C HIS A 11 -1.74 -3.41 6.47
N LEU A 12 -2.54 -3.00 5.47
CA LEU A 12 -3.40 -1.82 5.57
C LEU A 12 -4.52 -2.01 6.59
N GLU A 13 -5.07 -3.23 6.70
CA GLU A 13 -6.01 -3.61 7.76
C GLU A 13 -5.39 -3.38 9.14
N GLY A 14 -4.21 -3.96 9.39
CA GLY A 14 -3.52 -3.80 10.68
C GLY A 14 -3.20 -2.35 11.03
N LEU A 15 -2.77 -1.54 10.05
CA LEU A 15 -2.55 -0.10 10.26
C LEU A 15 -3.84 0.62 10.69
N THR A 16 -4.97 0.27 10.06
CA THR A 16 -6.28 0.88 10.36
C THR A 16 -6.75 0.45 11.76
N GLU A 17 -6.60 -0.83 12.11
CA GLU A 17 -6.93 -1.37 13.44
C GLU A 17 -6.12 -0.71 14.57
N ASP A 18 -4.85 -0.41 14.30
CA ASP A 18 -3.95 0.29 15.23
C ASP A 18 -4.18 1.82 15.26
N GLY A 19 -5.13 2.35 14.49
CA GLY A 19 -5.39 3.80 14.38
C GLY A 19 -4.26 4.59 13.71
N SER A 20 -3.42 3.91 12.92
CA SER A 20 -2.32 4.50 12.16
C SER A 20 -2.77 4.98 10.78
N ASP A 21 -2.03 5.93 10.22
CA ASP A 21 -2.31 6.48 8.90
C ASP A 21 -1.95 5.49 7.78
N VAL A 22 -2.84 5.39 6.78
CA VAL A 22 -2.61 4.58 5.58
C VAL A 22 -1.64 5.32 4.64
N PRO A 23 -0.54 4.68 4.21
CA PRO A 23 0.42 5.31 3.32
C PRO A 23 -0.20 5.61 1.95
N GLN A 24 0.09 6.80 1.43
CA GLN A 24 -0.39 7.20 0.11
C GLN A 24 0.46 6.59 -1.02
N PRO A 25 -0.18 6.15 -2.12
CA PRO A 25 0.53 5.59 -3.27
C PRO A 25 1.42 6.64 -3.92
N LYS A 26 2.57 6.20 -4.45
CA LYS A 26 3.54 7.03 -5.16
C LYS A 26 3.75 6.51 -6.58
N PRO A 27 4.13 7.37 -7.53
CA PRO A 27 4.47 6.92 -8.87
C PRO A 27 5.67 5.95 -8.83
N LEU A 28 5.68 4.97 -9.73
CA LEU A 28 6.76 3.98 -9.85
C LEU A 28 8.16 4.63 -9.93
N SER A 29 8.28 5.77 -10.60
CA SER A 29 9.53 6.54 -10.74
C SER A 29 10.15 6.97 -9.41
N ALA A 30 9.35 7.11 -8.35
CA ALA A 30 9.85 7.42 -7.01
C ALA A 30 10.63 6.25 -6.39
N HIS A 31 10.41 5.02 -6.87
CA HIS A 31 11.02 3.80 -6.32
C HIS A 31 12.11 3.24 -7.24
N THR A 32 11.98 3.36 -8.56
CA THR A 32 12.95 2.80 -9.53
C THR A 32 14.36 3.38 -9.45
N VAL A 33 14.52 4.56 -8.83
CA VAL A 33 15.81 5.23 -8.67
C VAL A 33 16.57 4.77 -7.42
N ASN A 34 15.97 3.95 -6.56
CA ASN A 34 16.64 3.44 -5.37
C ASN A 34 17.63 2.32 -5.75
N PRO A 35 18.94 2.47 -5.48
CA PRO A 35 19.94 1.45 -5.79
C PRO A 35 19.70 0.11 -5.06
N ASP A 36 19.01 0.09 -3.92
CA ASP A 36 18.66 -1.16 -3.22
C ASP A 36 17.74 -2.08 -4.04
N TYR A 37 17.03 -1.52 -5.03
CA TYR A 37 16.14 -2.27 -5.92
C TYR A 37 16.77 -2.53 -7.31
N ALA A 38 18.06 -2.25 -7.49
CA ALA A 38 18.75 -2.43 -8.76
C ALA A 38 18.74 -3.90 -9.22
N GLY A 39 18.43 -4.12 -10.50
CA GLY A 39 18.34 -5.47 -11.07
C GLY A 39 17.04 -6.23 -10.75
N GLY A 40 16.12 -5.64 -9.97
CA GLY A 40 14.81 -6.21 -9.69
C GLY A 40 13.82 -6.07 -10.85
N VAL A 41 12.71 -6.82 -10.76
CA VAL A 41 11.57 -6.73 -11.68
C VAL A 41 10.43 -5.99 -10.98
N TRP A 42 9.79 -5.07 -11.72
CA TRP A 42 8.66 -4.29 -11.21
C TRP A 42 7.33 -4.87 -11.69
N ALA A 43 6.34 -4.76 -10.81
CA ALA A 43 4.95 -5.14 -11.04
C ALA A 43 4.04 -4.05 -10.48
N LEU A 44 2.89 -3.85 -11.11
CA LEU A 44 1.82 -2.98 -10.60
C LEU A 44 0.67 -3.89 -10.17
N GLY A 45 0.34 -3.85 -8.88
CA GLY A 45 -0.84 -4.51 -8.31
C GLY A 45 -1.91 -3.48 -7.99
N GLU A 46 -3.17 -3.81 -8.27
CA GLU A 46 -4.31 -2.97 -7.93
C GLU A 46 -4.77 -3.28 -6.50
N VAL A 47 -4.92 -2.24 -5.67
CA VAL A 47 -5.39 -2.33 -4.30
C VAL A 47 -6.47 -1.26 -4.11
N ASP A 48 -7.64 -1.65 -3.65
CA ASP A 48 -8.74 -0.73 -3.36
C ASP A 48 -8.55 -0.11 -1.97
N THR A 49 -7.92 1.06 -1.92
CA THR A 49 -7.62 1.73 -0.65
C THR A 49 -8.83 2.41 0.00
N THR A 50 -9.96 2.48 -0.70
CA THR A 50 -11.18 3.14 -0.18
C THR A 50 -11.74 2.48 1.07
N ARG A 51 -11.44 1.19 1.26
CA ARG A 51 -11.82 0.40 2.44
C ARG A 51 -11.04 0.77 3.70
N PHE A 52 -9.90 1.44 3.55
CA PHE A 52 -9.00 1.83 4.64
C PHE A 52 -9.00 3.34 4.88
N ASP A 53 -9.70 4.13 4.05
CA ASP A 53 -9.92 5.55 4.29
C ASP A 53 -10.92 5.67 5.44
N GLY A 54 -10.41 5.77 6.68
CA GLY A 54 -11.16 5.85 7.94
C GLY A 54 -12.08 7.07 8.08
N LYS A 55 -12.89 7.39 7.06
CA LYS A 55 -13.98 8.37 7.08
C LYS A 55 -15.34 7.69 7.26
N ALA A 56 -15.44 6.86 8.27
CA ALA A 56 -16.63 6.69 9.07
C ALA A 56 -16.06 6.63 10.50
N GLU A 57 -16.25 7.59 11.40
CA GLU A 57 -17.46 8.31 11.79
C GLU A 57 -16.99 9.58 12.53
N THR A 58 -17.52 10.77 12.22
CA THR A 58 -17.33 11.94 13.07
C THR A 58 -18.69 12.41 13.58
N ALA A 59 -18.86 12.27 14.90
CA ALA A 59 -19.88 12.84 15.78
C ALA A 59 -21.31 12.27 15.71
#